data_AF-A0A1F5S0W5-F1
#
_entry.id   AF-A0A1F5S0W5-F1
#
_cell.length_a   1.000
_cell.length_b   1.000
_cell.length_c   1.000
_cell.angle_alpha   90.00
_cell.angle_beta   90.00
_cell.angle_gamma   90.00
#
_symmetry.space_group_name_H-M   'P 1'
#
loop_
_entity.id
_entity.type
_entity.pdbx_description
1 polymer ?
#
loop_
_entity_poly.entity_id
_entity_poly.type
_entity_poly.pdbx_seq_one_letter_code
_entity_poly.pdbx_strand_id
1 'polypeptide(L)'
;MNEYITTELLCWGIIALLGVVIYFIKKIMDNTDKLDKNVYDLNKDVFGLSKDVSGLSKDVSGLSMDVSVFNKEFSESKTKFELLWEKSLAVEKEIKMHDRDISFLKGKKYAGSNSPLQLNEEGNKVLKESKINNIIDERADELIKKIKETNPETFYDVHLTAQSILDNLIKENHNILLTVKNGAYNSGVDIDIVVFVGSLYLRDKYIAKYPNNK
;
A
#
# COMPACT_ATOMS: atom_id res chain seq x y z
N MET A 1 0.89 -115.95 -5.55
CA MET A 1 0.16 -114.95 -4.74
C MET A 1 0.99 -113.67 -4.52
N ASN A 2 2.30 -113.76 -4.26
CA ASN A 2 3.14 -112.59 -3.93
C ASN A 2 3.37 -111.60 -5.09
N GLU A 3 3.58 -112.05 -6.33
CA GLU A 3 3.79 -111.17 -7.50
C GLU A 3 2.53 -110.37 -7.91
N TYR A 4 1.34 -110.89 -7.63
CA TYR A 4 0.08 -110.20 -7.93
C TYR A 4 -0.18 -109.05 -6.94
N ILE A 5 0.24 -109.23 -5.68
CA ILE A 5 0.11 -108.22 -4.63
C ILE A 5 1.11 -107.07 -4.87
N THR A 6 2.32 -107.35 -5.38
CA THR A 6 3.33 -106.30 -5.66
C THR A 6 2.98 -105.45 -6.87
N THR A 7 2.39 -106.02 -7.93
CA THR A 7 1.93 -105.25 -9.11
C THR A 7 0.72 -104.38 -8.78
N GLU A 8 -0.23 -104.87 -7.97
CA GLU A 8 -1.35 -104.04 -7.50
C GLU A 8 -0.88 -102.87 -6.63
N LEU A 9 0.04 -103.10 -5.67
CA LEU A 9 0.58 -102.03 -4.83
C LEU A 9 1.32 -100.95 -5.66
N LEU A 10 2.07 -101.37 -6.69
CA LEU A 10 2.72 -100.43 -7.62
C LEU A 10 1.70 -99.61 -8.42
N CYS A 11 0.62 -100.24 -8.90
CA CYS A 11 -0.47 -99.53 -9.59
C CYS A 11 -1.13 -98.47 -8.70
N TRP A 12 -1.48 -98.81 -7.45
CA TRP A 12 -2.05 -97.84 -6.50
C TRP A 12 -1.07 -96.70 -6.17
N GLY A 13 0.22 -96.99 -6.04
CA GLY A 13 1.27 -95.98 -5.83
C GLY A 13 1.39 -94.99 -7.00
N ILE A 14 1.35 -95.50 -8.24
CA ILE A 14 1.36 -94.65 -9.45
C ILE A 14 0.09 -93.79 -9.52
N ILE A 15 -1.08 -94.37 -9.25
CA ILE A 15 -2.35 -93.64 -9.23
C ILE A 15 -2.31 -92.50 -8.20
N ALA A 16 -1.78 -92.75 -7.00
CA ALA A 16 -1.63 -91.72 -5.97
C ALA A 16 -0.70 -90.59 -6.41
N LEU A 17 0.46 -90.91 -7.01
CA LEU A 17 1.39 -89.91 -7.54
C LEU A 17 0.78 -89.08 -8.66
N LEU A 18 0.08 -89.72 -9.61
CA LEU A 18 -0.64 -89.03 -10.67
C LEU A 18 -1.70 -88.08 -10.10
N GLY A 19 -2.44 -88.52 -9.07
CA GLY A 19 -3.41 -87.68 -8.36
C GLY A 19 -2.77 -86.42 -7.77
N VAL A 20 -1.61 -86.54 -7.13
CA VAL A 20 -0.86 -85.40 -6.57
C VAL A 20 -0.38 -84.45 -7.67
N VAL A 21 0.18 -84.97 -8.77
CA VAL A 21 0.63 -84.17 -9.91
C VAL A 21 -0.53 -83.40 -10.54
N ILE A 22 -1.66 -84.08 -10.79
CA ILE A 22 -2.88 -83.45 -11.34
C ILE A 22 -3.38 -82.33 -10.41
N TYR A 23 -3.37 -82.54 -9.09
CA TYR A 23 -3.75 -81.51 -8.13
C TYR A 23 -2.87 -80.26 -8.24
N PHE A 24 -1.55 -80.42 -8.31
CA PHE A 24 -0.63 -79.29 -8.46
C PHE A 24 -0.80 -78.57 -9.80
N ILE A 25 -0.97 -79.31 -10.90
CA ILE A 25 -1.25 -78.72 -12.22
C ILE A 25 -2.51 -77.86 -12.16
N LYS A 26 -3.60 -78.39 -11.59
CA LYS A 26 -4.85 -77.62 -11.44
C LYS A 26 -4.66 -76.36 -10.61
N LYS A 27 -3.92 -76.45 -9.50
CA LYS A 27 -3.63 -75.27 -8.65
C LYS A 27 -2.80 -74.22 -9.38
N ILE A 28 -1.85 -74.62 -10.23
CA ILE A 28 -1.07 -73.69 -11.06
C ILE A 28 -1.97 -73.01 -12.07
N MET A 29 -2.84 -73.76 -12.77
CA MET A 29 -3.78 -73.20 -13.73
C MET A 29 -4.72 -72.16 -13.09
N ASP A 30 -5.31 -72.47 -11.93
CA ASP A 30 -6.20 -71.53 -11.21
C ASP A 30 -5.48 -70.24 -10.82
N ASN A 31 -4.19 -70.32 -10.47
CA ASN A 31 -3.37 -69.16 -10.14
C ASN A 31 -3.01 -68.35 -11.39
N THR A 32 -2.72 -69.01 -12.52
CA THR A 32 -2.50 -68.36 -13.81
C THR A 32 -3.73 -67.58 -14.25
N ASP A 33 -4.93 -68.19 -14.17
CA ASP A 33 -6.19 -67.52 -14.53
C ASP A 33 -6.45 -66.27 -13.68
N LYS A 34 -6.15 -66.35 -12.37
CA LYS A 34 -6.24 -65.19 -11.47
C LYS A 34 -5.24 -64.10 -11.85
N LEU A 35 -4.02 -64.47 -12.20
CA LEU A 35 -2.99 -63.52 -12.63
C LEU A 35 -3.40 -62.81 -13.91
N ASP A 36 -3.91 -63.54 -14.90
CA ASP A 36 -4.39 -62.97 -16.17
C ASP A 36 -5.52 -61.95 -15.94
N LYS A 37 -6.46 -62.27 -15.04
CA LYS A 37 -7.52 -61.33 -14.67
C LYS A 37 -6.97 -60.07 -14.01
N ASN A 38 -6.05 -60.21 -13.07
CA ASN A 38 -5.42 -59.06 -12.40
C ASN A 38 -4.64 -58.19 -13.39
N VAL A 39 -3.92 -58.79 -14.35
CA VAL A 39 -3.20 -58.08 -15.41
C VAL A 39 -4.17 -57.32 -16.30
N TYR A 40 -5.29 -57.93 -16.66
CA TYR A 40 -6.33 -57.28 -17.46
C TYR A 40 -6.96 -56.08 -16.74
N ASP A 41 -7.30 -56.23 -15.46
CA ASP A 41 -7.87 -55.14 -14.65
C ASP A 41 -6.85 -54.00 -14.45
N LEU A 42 -5.58 -54.32 -14.18
CA LEU A 42 -4.50 -53.33 -14.09
C LEU A 42 -4.33 -52.55 -15.40
N ASN A 43 -4.45 -53.22 -16.55
CA ASN A 43 -4.34 -52.55 -17.84
C ASN A 43 -5.49 -51.54 -18.07
N LYS A 44 -6.70 -51.86 -17.60
CA LYS A 44 -7.82 -50.90 -17.63
C LYS A 44 -7.54 -49.69 -16.76
N ASP A 45 -7.04 -49.90 -15.55
CA ASP A 45 -6.71 -48.82 -14.63
C ASP A 45 -5.61 -47.92 -15.21
N VAL A 46 -4.57 -48.50 -15.79
CA VAL A 46 -3.48 -47.75 -16.47
C VAL A 46 -4.03 -46.92 -17.64
N PHE A 47 -4.96 -47.47 -18.42
CA PHE A 47 -5.62 -46.73 -19.49
C PHE A 47 -6.50 -45.58 -18.98
N GLY A 48 -7.20 -45.79 -17.86
CA GLY A 48 -7.95 -44.74 -17.16
C GLY A 48 -7.05 -43.60 -16.70
N LEU A 49 -5.97 -43.94 -15.97
CA LEU A 49 -4.97 -42.97 -15.51
C LEU A 49 -4.34 -42.18 -16.67
N SER A 50 -4.08 -42.84 -17.80
CA SER A 50 -3.56 -42.17 -19.00
C SER A 50 -4.51 -41.08 -19.52
N LYS A 51 -5.83 -41.33 -19.50
CA LYS A 51 -6.84 -40.34 -19.87
C LYS A 51 -6.88 -39.18 -18.87
N ASP A 52 -6.86 -39.49 -17.58
CA ASP A 52 -6.90 -38.47 -16.53
C ASP A 52 -5.68 -37.54 -16.62
N VAL A 53 -4.49 -38.11 -16.81
CA VAL A 53 -3.25 -37.33 -17.03
C VAL A 53 -3.35 -36.44 -18.27
N SER A 54 -3.96 -36.94 -19.35
CA SER A 54 -4.19 -36.13 -20.56
C SER A 54 -5.18 -34.97 -20.33
N GLY A 55 -6.18 -35.18 -19.48
CA GLY A 55 -7.15 -34.15 -19.06
C GLY A 55 -6.47 -33.07 -18.22
N LEU A 56 -5.75 -33.48 -17.18
CA LEU A 56 -4.97 -32.58 -16.32
C LEU A 56 -3.96 -31.74 -17.13
N SER A 57 -3.33 -32.33 -18.14
CA SER A 57 -2.42 -31.58 -19.02
C SER A 57 -3.13 -30.45 -19.78
N LYS A 58 -4.37 -30.67 -20.22
CA LYS A 58 -5.18 -29.62 -20.88
C LYS A 58 -5.58 -28.55 -19.88
N ASP A 59 -6.03 -28.94 -18.70
CA ASP A 59 -6.45 -27.99 -17.66
C ASP A 59 -5.29 -27.09 -17.22
N VAL A 60 -4.09 -27.66 -17.02
CA VAL A 60 -2.87 -26.90 -16.71
C VAL A 60 -2.51 -25.93 -17.84
N SER A 61 -2.67 -26.34 -19.10
CA SER A 61 -2.44 -25.44 -20.24
C SER A 61 -3.43 -24.29 -20.28
N GLY A 62 -4.70 -24.53 -19.96
CA GLY A 62 -5.74 -23.50 -19.85
C GLY A 62 -5.44 -22.51 -18.73
N LEU A 63 -5.14 -23.01 -17.53
CA LEU A 63 -4.73 -22.18 -16.39
C LEU A 63 -3.51 -21.31 -16.70
N SER A 64 -2.55 -21.84 -17.47
CA SER A 64 -1.39 -21.05 -17.89
C SER A 64 -1.79 -19.87 -18.80
N MET A 65 -2.80 -20.05 -19.66
CA MET A 65 -3.30 -18.97 -20.52
C MET A 65 -4.02 -17.92 -19.67
N ASP A 66 -4.89 -18.34 -18.75
CA ASP A 66 -5.64 -17.45 -17.86
C ASP A 66 -4.70 -16.59 -17.00
N VAL A 67 -3.64 -17.19 -16.44
CA VAL A 67 -2.60 -16.45 -15.69
C VAL A 67 -1.90 -15.42 -16.57
N SER A 68 -1.64 -15.71 -17.85
CA SER A 68 -1.02 -14.74 -18.76
C SER A 68 -1.93 -13.54 -19.04
N VAL A 69 -3.25 -13.78 -19.22
CA VAL A 69 -4.25 -12.73 -19.43
C VAL A 69 -4.36 -11.87 -18.19
N PHE A 70 -4.50 -12.50 -17.02
CA PHE A 70 -4.56 -11.79 -15.74
C PHE A 70 -3.32 -10.89 -15.51
N ASN A 71 -2.12 -11.39 -15.80
CA ASN A 71 -0.89 -10.59 -15.65
C ASN A 71 -0.87 -9.37 -16.58
N LYS A 72 -1.43 -9.48 -17.78
CA LYS A 72 -1.55 -8.36 -18.71
C LYS A 72 -2.53 -7.31 -18.17
N GLU A 73 -3.72 -7.74 -17.76
CA GLU A 73 -4.74 -6.84 -17.18
C GLU A 73 -4.23 -6.14 -15.91
N PHE A 74 -3.53 -6.88 -15.06
CA PHE A 74 -2.90 -6.34 -13.85
C PHE A 74 -1.86 -5.26 -14.19
N SER A 75 -1.04 -5.51 -15.21
CA SER A 75 -0.02 -4.54 -15.66
C SER A 75 -0.66 -3.26 -16.22
N GLU A 76 -1.72 -3.38 -17.02
CA GLU A 76 -2.48 -2.24 -17.53
C GLU A 76 -3.15 -1.44 -16.39
N SER A 77 -3.72 -2.14 -15.40
CA SER A 77 -4.30 -1.53 -14.21
C SER A 77 -3.25 -0.76 -13.39
N LYS A 78 -2.07 -1.35 -13.20
CA LYS A 78 -0.95 -0.71 -12.50
C LYS A 78 -0.55 0.62 -13.16
N THR A 79 -0.39 0.63 -14.48
CA THR A 79 -0.06 1.87 -15.22
C THR A 79 -1.15 2.93 -15.09
N LYS A 80 -2.44 2.55 -15.14
CA LYS A 80 -3.55 3.49 -14.91
C LYS A 80 -3.50 4.09 -13.51
N PHE A 81 -3.20 3.28 -12.49
CA PHE A 81 -3.06 3.75 -11.12
C PHE A 81 -1.90 4.76 -10.97
N GLU A 82 -0.73 4.47 -11.55
CA GLU A 82 0.41 5.39 -11.55
C GLU A 82 0.07 6.74 -12.22
N LEU A 83 -0.63 6.72 -13.36
CA LEU A 83 -1.09 7.95 -14.02
C LEU A 83 -2.09 8.75 -13.18
N LEU A 84 -3.01 8.08 -12.48
CA LEU A 84 -3.97 8.74 -11.60
C LEU A 84 -3.27 9.34 -10.37
N TRP A 85 -2.26 8.66 -9.83
CA TRP A 85 -1.45 9.14 -8.73
C TRP A 85 -0.75 10.45 -9.09
N GLU A 86 -0.07 10.51 -10.24
CA GLU A 86 0.60 11.73 -10.71
C GLU A 86 -0.38 12.89 -10.93
N LYS A 87 -1.56 12.61 -11.50
CA LYS A 87 -2.62 13.61 -11.64
C LYS A 87 -3.11 14.13 -10.28
N SER A 88 -3.25 13.25 -9.29
CA SER A 88 -3.64 13.63 -7.93
C SER A 88 -2.59 14.55 -7.28
N LEU A 89 -1.30 14.26 -7.46
CA LEU A 89 -0.21 15.11 -6.96
C LEU A 89 -0.21 16.49 -7.62
N ALA A 90 -0.52 16.57 -8.92
CA ALA A 90 -0.66 17.84 -9.63
C ALA A 90 -1.82 18.68 -9.07
N VAL A 91 -2.99 18.06 -8.88
CA VAL A 91 -4.16 18.72 -8.28
C VAL A 91 -3.85 19.19 -6.85
N GLU A 92 -3.15 18.40 -6.05
CA GLU A 92 -2.75 18.81 -4.70
C GLU A 92 -1.86 20.06 -4.71
N LYS A 93 -0.92 20.17 -5.67
CA LYS A 93 -0.08 21.36 -5.83
C LYS A 93 -0.90 22.60 -6.23
N GLU A 94 -1.86 22.44 -7.13
CA GLU A 94 -2.76 23.52 -7.56
C GLU A 94 -3.67 24.00 -6.41
N ILE A 95 -4.25 23.07 -5.63
CA ILE A 95 -5.04 23.41 -4.44
C ILE A 95 -4.19 24.21 -3.45
N LYS A 96 -2.95 23.78 -3.18
CA LYS A 96 -2.04 24.53 -2.30
C LYS A 96 -1.70 25.93 -2.83
N MET A 97 -1.64 26.12 -4.14
CA MET A 97 -1.48 27.45 -4.74
C MET A 97 -2.74 28.30 -4.53
N HIS A 98 -3.92 27.74 -4.81
CA HIS A 98 -5.19 28.44 -4.61
C HIS A 98 -5.45 28.79 -3.14
N ASP A 99 -5.12 27.91 -2.19
CA ASP A 99 -5.26 28.19 -0.75
C ASP A 99 -4.39 29.37 -0.32
N ARG A 100 -3.17 29.50 -0.88
CA ARG A 100 -2.30 30.66 -0.68
C ARG A 100 -2.91 31.93 -1.27
N ASP A 101 -3.41 31.86 -2.51
CA ASP A 101 -4.02 33.02 -3.18
C ASP A 101 -5.27 33.50 -2.43
N ILE A 102 -6.14 32.58 -1.99
CA ILE A 102 -7.32 32.91 -1.18
C ILE A 102 -6.92 33.55 0.14
N SER A 103 -5.93 32.99 0.83
CA SER A 103 -5.41 33.55 2.09
C SER A 103 -4.86 34.96 1.90
N PHE A 104 -4.10 35.18 0.82
CA PHE A 104 -3.54 36.48 0.47
C PHE A 104 -4.63 37.51 0.15
N LEU A 105 -5.63 37.14 -0.68
CA LEU A 105 -6.73 38.02 -1.05
C LEU A 105 -7.57 38.43 0.17
N LYS A 106 -7.87 37.47 1.06
CA LYS A 106 -8.54 37.74 2.34
C LYS A 106 -7.69 38.67 3.24
N GLY A 107 -6.38 38.43 3.27
CA GLY A 107 -5.40 39.18 4.07
C GLY A 107 -5.14 40.61 3.59
N LYS A 108 -5.36 40.91 2.30
CA LYS A 108 -5.07 42.22 1.69
C LYS A 108 -5.75 43.40 2.38
N LYS A 109 -6.91 43.18 3.03
CA LYS A 109 -7.58 44.21 3.84
C LYS A 109 -6.74 44.69 5.04
N TYR A 110 -5.80 43.87 5.52
CA TYR A 110 -5.02 44.09 6.74
C TYR A 110 -3.57 44.48 6.46
N ALA A 111 -3.21 44.69 5.20
CA ALA A 111 -1.87 45.08 4.78
C ALA A 111 -1.93 46.22 3.75
N GLY A 112 -0.87 47.05 3.73
CA GLY A 112 -0.71 48.11 2.74
C GLY A 112 -0.47 47.56 1.32
N SER A 113 -0.61 48.42 0.31
CA SER A 113 -0.49 48.03 -1.10
C SER A 113 0.96 47.88 -1.61
N ASN A 114 1.94 48.34 -0.84
CA ASN A 114 3.35 48.34 -1.26
C ASN A 114 4.06 47.07 -0.79
N SER A 115 4.93 46.54 -1.65
CA SER A 115 5.82 45.44 -1.30
C SER A 115 7.11 45.96 -0.64
N PRO A 116 7.65 45.29 0.39
CA PRO A 116 7.06 44.15 1.10
C PRO A 116 5.80 44.58 1.88
N LEU A 117 4.77 43.73 1.88
CA LEU A 117 3.50 44.03 2.54
C LEU A 117 3.68 44.38 4.00
N GLN A 118 3.25 45.55 4.45
CA GLN A 118 3.29 45.95 5.86
C GLN A 118 1.88 45.96 6.44
N LEU A 119 1.72 45.63 7.72
CA LEU A 119 0.43 45.71 8.39
C LEU A 119 -0.10 47.15 8.39
N ASN A 120 -1.37 47.34 8.02
CA ASN A 120 -2.06 48.62 8.18
C ASN A 120 -2.65 48.75 9.59
N GLU A 121 -3.49 49.76 9.82
CA GLU A 121 -4.09 50.00 11.13
C GLU A 121 -4.97 48.81 11.59
N GLU A 122 -5.81 48.28 10.70
CA GLU A 122 -6.66 47.11 10.95
C GLU A 122 -5.82 45.86 11.24
N GLY A 123 -4.75 45.63 10.48
CA GLY A 123 -3.85 44.51 10.69
C GLY A 123 -3.14 44.59 12.05
N ASN A 124 -2.69 45.79 12.45
CA ASN A 124 -2.11 46.00 13.78
C ASN A 124 -3.14 45.83 14.91
N LYS A 125 -4.42 46.17 14.67
CA LYS A 125 -5.51 45.90 15.61
C LYS A 125 -5.69 44.39 15.81
N VAL A 126 -5.83 43.64 14.72
CA VAL A 126 -5.95 42.17 14.76
C VAL A 126 -4.73 41.54 15.44
N LEU A 127 -3.52 42.00 15.13
CA LEU A 127 -2.28 41.49 15.72
C LEU A 127 -2.32 41.54 17.25
N LYS A 128 -2.78 42.66 17.82
CA LYS A 128 -2.86 42.90 19.27
C LYS A 128 -4.04 42.17 19.91
N GLU A 129 -5.23 42.28 19.33
CA GLU A 129 -6.47 41.70 19.89
C GLU A 129 -6.44 40.17 19.87
N SER A 130 -5.82 39.58 18.83
CA SER A 130 -5.66 38.13 18.72
C SER A 130 -4.59 37.55 19.65
N LYS A 131 -3.70 38.39 20.19
CA LYS A 131 -2.54 38.00 21.01
C LYS A 131 -1.53 37.10 20.29
N ILE A 132 -1.60 36.99 18.96
CA ILE A 132 -0.67 36.17 18.18
C ILE A 132 0.76 36.72 18.27
N ASN A 133 0.92 38.03 18.45
CA ASN A 133 2.22 38.65 18.68
C ASN A 133 2.91 38.09 19.93
N ASN A 134 2.17 37.87 21.03
CA ASN A 134 2.74 37.35 22.28
C ASN A 134 3.29 35.93 22.05
N ILE A 135 2.52 35.08 21.35
CA ILE A 135 2.94 33.71 21.01
C ILE A 135 4.22 33.74 20.16
N ILE A 136 4.30 34.67 19.20
CA ILE A 136 5.48 34.84 18.34
C ILE A 136 6.67 35.38 19.15
N ASP A 137 6.45 36.36 20.02
CA ASP A 137 7.48 36.98 20.85
C ASP A 137 8.11 35.98 21.82
N GLU A 138 7.30 35.17 22.49
CA GLU A 138 7.75 34.11 23.41
C GLU A 138 8.61 33.04 22.73
N ARG A 139 8.43 32.86 21.41
CA ARG A 139 9.11 31.81 20.61
C ARG A 139 9.98 32.39 19.51
N ALA A 140 10.31 33.68 19.57
CA ALA A 140 10.89 34.40 18.44
C ALA A 140 12.19 33.77 17.94
N ASP A 141 13.10 33.39 18.85
CA ASP A 141 14.37 32.78 18.47
C ASP A 141 14.21 31.41 17.81
N GLU A 142 13.27 30.58 18.29
CA GLU A 142 12.95 29.28 17.69
C GLU A 142 12.38 29.46 16.27
N LEU A 143 11.39 30.34 16.13
CA LEU A 143 10.68 30.56 14.88
C LEU A 143 11.60 31.18 13.81
N ILE A 144 12.39 32.18 14.20
CA ILE A 144 13.37 32.83 13.31
C ILE A 144 14.47 31.85 12.89
N LYS A 145 14.92 30.98 13.79
CA LYS A 145 15.88 29.91 13.46
C LYS A 145 15.30 28.95 12.43
N LYS A 146 14.06 28.49 12.61
CA LYS A 146 13.36 27.62 11.64
C LYS A 146 13.26 28.27 10.25
N ILE A 147 12.97 29.57 10.18
CA ILE A 147 12.96 30.30 8.90
C ILE A 147 14.36 30.31 8.27
N LYS A 148 15.41 30.55 9.07
CA LYS A 148 16.79 30.55 8.55
C LYS A 148 17.19 29.19 7.97
N GLU A 149 16.78 28.10 8.63
CA GLU A 149 17.11 26.73 8.22
C GLU A 149 16.50 26.34 6.87
N THR A 150 15.41 26.99 6.43
CA THR A 150 14.86 26.77 5.08
C THR A 150 15.62 27.50 3.98
N ASN A 151 16.63 28.31 4.32
CA ASN A 151 17.42 29.11 3.38
C ASN A 151 16.58 29.88 2.35
N PRO A 152 15.66 30.77 2.78
CA PRO A 152 14.79 31.50 1.88
C PRO A 152 15.61 32.46 1.00
N GLU A 153 15.33 32.46 -0.30
CA GLU A 153 16.05 33.30 -1.27
C GLU A 153 15.49 34.72 -1.29
N THR A 154 14.17 34.90 -1.17
CA THR A 154 13.55 36.22 -1.25
C THR A 154 12.75 36.57 0.01
N PHE A 155 12.44 37.86 0.21
CA PHE A 155 11.52 38.29 1.28
C PHE A 155 10.11 37.69 1.13
N TYR A 156 9.73 37.32 -0.10
CA TYR A 156 8.49 36.61 -0.35
C TYR A 156 8.57 35.17 0.20
N ASP A 157 9.69 34.49 0.02
CA ASP A 157 9.92 33.16 0.60
C ASP A 157 9.96 33.20 2.13
N VAL A 158 10.56 34.25 2.73
CA VAL A 158 10.51 34.47 4.18
C VAL A 158 9.06 34.55 4.66
N HIS A 159 8.19 35.27 3.94
CA HIS A 159 6.77 35.38 4.30
C HIS A 159 6.04 34.03 4.22
N LEU A 160 6.19 33.30 3.10
CA LEU A 160 5.54 32.00 2.92
C LEU A 160 6.01 30.97 3.96
N THR A 161 7.30 30.96 4.27
CA THR A 161 7.88 30.12 5.30
C THR A 161 7.37 30.51 6.69
N ALA A 162 7.31 31.80 7.01
CA ALA A 162 6.75 32.29 8.28
C ALA A 162 5.28 31.87 8.44
N GLN A 163 4.49 31.94 7.37
CA GLN A 163 3.09 31.51 7.37
C GLN A 163 2.96 30.00 7.62
N SER A 164 3.75 29.18 6.91
CA SER A 164 3.78 27.72 7.08
C SER A 164 4.19 27.30 8.50
N ILE A 165 5.24 27.91 9.03
CA ILE A 165 5.72 27.62 10.40
C ILE A 165 4.64 27.98 11.42
N LEU A 166 3.98 29.13 11.27
CA LEU A 166 2.96 29.57 12.21
C LEU A 166 1.70 28.71 12.12
N ASP A 167 1.27 28.34 10.92
CA ASP A 167 0.13 27.44 10.69
C ASP A 167 0.37 26.06 11.32
N ASN A 168 1.55 25.47 11.11
CA ASN A 168 1.93 24.20 11.74
C ASN A 168 2.00 24.33 13.27
N LEU A 169 2.63 25.38 13.79
CA LEU A 169 2.72 25.64 15.24
C LEU A 169 1.32 25.66 15.87
N ILE A 170 0.38 26.37 15.24
CA ILE A 170 -0.98 26.54 15.74
C ILE A 170 -1.74 25.20 15.67
N LYS A 171 -1.64 24.47 14.54
CA LYS A 171 -2.34 23.20 14.35
C LYS A 171 -1.85 22.10 15.29
N GLU A 172 -0.54 22.04 15.55
CA GLU A 172 0.07 20.99 16.37
C GLU A 172 -0.10 21.23 17.88
N ASN A 173 -0.37 22.47 18.30
CA ASN A 173 -0.45 22.83 19.72
C ASN A 173 -1.86 23.25 20.13
N HIS A 174 -2.59 22.36 20.80
CA HIS A 174 -3.99 22.59 21.21
C HIS A 174 -4.21 23.90 21.98
N ASN A 175 -3.34 24.24 22.93
CA ASN A 175 -3.46 25.47 23.72
C ASN A 175 -3.25 26.73 22.88
N ILE A 176 -2.30 26.69 21.93
CA ILE A 176 -2.05 27.77 20.99
C ILE A 176 -3.26 27.90 20.05
N LEU A 177 -3.77 26.78 19.51
CA LEU A 177 -4.97 26.76 18.67
C LEU A 177 -6.17 27.42 19.35
N LEU A 178 -6.44 27.08 20.62
CA LEU A 178 -7.54 27.69 21.37
C LEU A 178 -7.33 29.19 21.58
N THR A 179 -6.10 29.60 21.92
CA THR A 179 -5.76 31.02 22.11
C THR A 179 -5.98 31.81 20.82
N VAL A 180 -5.51 31.29 19.69
CA VAL A 180 -5.67 31.92 18.37
C VAL A 180 -7.13 31.93 17.94
N LYS A 181 -7.90 30.86 18.16
CA LYS A 181 -9.35 30.81 17.87
C LYS A 181 -10.12 31.86 18.65
N ASN A 182 -9.87 31.98 19.96
CA ASN A 182 -10.48 33.01 20.79
C ASN A 182 -10.05 34.42 20.35
N GLY A 183 -8.79 34.58 20.00
CA GLY A 183 -8.25 35.82 19.45
C GLY A 183 -8.93 36.24 18.15
N ALA A 184 -9.13 35.31 17.22
CA ALA A 184 -9.83 35.52 15.96
C ALA A 184 -11.29 35.95 16.20
N TYR A 185 -12.01 35.24 17.09
CA TYR A 185 -13.37 35.59 17.50
C TYR A 185 -13.47 37.02 18.04
N ASN A 186 -12.58 37.40 18.97
CA ASN A 186 -12.58 38.73 19.57
C ASN A 186 -12.24 39.84 18.57
N SER A 187 -11.39 39.53 17.58
CA SER A 187 -10.97 40.49 16.55
C SER A 187 -11.98 40.58 15.39
N GLY A 188 -13.02 39.74 15.39
CA GLY A 188 -14.03 39.70 14.32
C GLY A 188 -13.50 39.19 12.99
N VAL A 189 -12.47 38.34 13.00
CA VAL A 189 -11.82 37.81 11.79
C VAL A 189 -11.72 36.28 11.83
N ASP A 190 -11.45 35.68 10.69
CA ASP A 190 -11.15 34.26 10.60
C ASP A 190 -9.73 33.93 11.09
N ILE A 191 -9.50 32.69 11.51
CA ILE A 191 -8.18 32.23 11.96
C ILE A 191 -7.09 32.43 10.90
N ASP A 192 -7.42 32.25 9.61
CA ASP A 192 -6.48 32.43 8.50
C ASP A 192 -5.94 33.87 8.46
N ILE A 193 -6.78 34.85 8.82
CA ILE A 193 -6.37 36.27 8.90
C ILE A 193 -5.41 36.48 10.06
N VAL A 194 -5.64 35.85 11.21
CA VAL A 194 -4.73 35.94 12.36
C VAL A 194 -3.37 35.35 12.01
N VAL A 195 -3.36 34.19 11.32
CA VAL A 195 -2.12 33.57 10.82
C VAL A 195 -1.42 34.48 9.80
N PHE A 196 -2.16 35.05 8.85
CA PHE A 196 -1.61 36.01 7.88
C PHE A 196 -0.95 37.21 8.56
N VAL A 197 -1.66 37.86 9.49
CA VAL A 197 -1.15 39.02 10.24
C VAL A 197 0.07 38.65 11.08
N GLY A 198 0.01 37.52 11.80
CA GLY A 198 1.14 37.01 12.58
C GLY A 198 2.35 36.66 11.71
N SER A 199 2.13 36.13 10.50
CA SER A 199 3.22 35.77 9.58
C SER A 199 3.97 37.00 9.05
N LEU A 200 3.29 38.12 8.79
CA LEU A 200 3.92 39.39 8.44
C LEU A 200 4.76 39.91 9.61
N TYR A 201 4.22 39.84 10.83
CA TYR A 201 4.94 40.25 12.04
C TYR A 201 6.21 39.41 12.28
N LEU A 202 6.12 38.09 12.13
CA LEU A 202 7.26 37.18 12.26
C LEU A 202 8.30 37.40 11.15
N ARG A 203 7.85 37.60 9.89
CA ARG A 203 8.72 37.95 8.77
C ARG A 203 9.52 39.22 9.06
N ASP A 204 8.86 40.26 9.58
CA ASP A 204 9.52 41.54 9.87
C ASP A 204 10.56 41.41 10.98
N LYS A 205 10.29 40.58 12.01
CA LYS A 205 11.30 40.22 13.01
C LYS A 205 12.50 39.49 12.42
N TYR A 206 12.27 38.54 11.50
CA TYR A 206 13.35 37.84 10.81
C TYR A 206 14.21 38.83 10.00
N ILE A 207 13.57 39.68 9.19
CA ILE A 207 14.28 40.68 8.35
C ILE A 207 15.06 41.66 9.22
N ALA A 208 14.50 42.10 10.35
CA ALA A 208 15.20 42.97 11.30
C ALA A 208 16.47 42.30 11.87
N LYS A 209 16.45 40.98 12.09
CA LYS A 209 17.62 40.22 12.58
C LYS A 209 18.63 39.89 11.47
N TYR A 210 18.17 39.76 10.22
CA TYR A 210 18.97 39.38 9.05
C TYR A 210 18.71 40.28 7.83
N PRO A 211 19.09 41.57 7.87
CA PRO A 211 18.74 42.56 6.84
C PRO A 211 19.43 42.34 5.48
N ASN A 212 20.47 41.51 5.43
CA ASN A 212 21.30 41.28 4.23
C ASN A 212 21.03 39.95 3.52
N ASN A 213 20.07 39.13 3.99
CA ASN A 213 19.58 37.99 3.22
C ASN A 213 18.59 38.54 2.19
N LYS A 214 19.11 38.82 0.99
CA LYS A 214 18.38 39.25 -0.20
C LYS A 214 18.30 38.15 -1.23
#